data_AF-A0A0M2HIF9-F1
#
_entry.id   AF-A0A0M2HIF9-F1
#
_cell.length_a   1.000
_cell.length_b   1.000
_cell.length_c   1.000
_cell.angle_alpha   90.00
_cell.angle_beta   90.00
_cell.angle_gamma   90.00
#
_symmetry.space_group_name_H-M   'P 1'
#
loop_
_entity.id
_entity.type
_entity.pdbx_description
1 polymer ?
#
loop_
_entity_poly.entity_id
_entity_poly.type
_entity_poly.pdbx_seq_one_letter_code
_entity_poly.pdbx_strand_id
1 'polypeptide(L)'
;MPEPTPSADRALRALSDSIGGARTRRPEDATDPAIPVAATVVLLRDAGDGLEVLMIERPDRGSFAGAWVFPGGKLEDADRSADGEPEEVVARRAGVRETHEETGLALDADALVTLSCWDPPPGLALRIRTWFFVAPAAAGALALSADEAVAAEWLRPADALARHGRGGFTLYPPTWVTLHGLAEHADLDSAVGAARLGGVERFETVARRGGDGPVLMWQGDDEWEADAEGAASGSRHRLEIGALPWRYERTD
;
A
#
# COMPACT_ATOMS: atom_id res chain seq x y z
N MET A 1 -7.88 -18.76 -19.59
CA MET A 1 -7.25 -18.28 -18.34
C MET A 1 -7.81 -19.10 -17.21
N PRO A 2 -7.04 -19.47 -16.16
CA PRO A 2 -7.65 -20.07 -14.98
C PRO A 2 -8.65 -19.07 -14.38
N GLU A 3 -9.81 -19.56 -13.94
CA GLU A 3 -10.80 -18.71 -13.28
C GLU A 3 -10.26 -18.26 -11.91
N PRO A 4 -10.54 -17.01 -11.49
CA PRO A 4 -10.15 -16.52 -10.18
C PRO A 4 -10.75 -17.40 -9.08
N THR A 5 -10.01 -17.57 -7.98
CA THR A 5 -10.52 -18.37 -6.86
C THR A 5 -11.74 -17.68 -6.21
N PRO A 6 -12.74 -18.43 -5.70
CA PRO A 6 -13.94 -17.85 -5.08
C PRO A 6 -13.67 -16.87 -3.92
N SER A 7 -12.49 -16.95 -3.30
CA SER A 7 -12.03 -16.04 -2.24
C SER A 7 -11.56 -14.69 -2.79
N ALA A 8 -10.67 -14.69 -3.78
CA ALA A 8 -10.18 -13.46 -4.41
C ALA A 8 -11.30 -12.65 -5.07
N ASP A 9 -12.23 -13.37 -5.69
CA ASP A 9 -13.41 -12.81 -6.33
C ASP A 9 -14.34 -12.11 -5.32
N ARG A 10 -14.42 -12.64 -4.09
CA ARG A 10 -15.16 -12.02 -2.98
C ARG A 10 -14.42 -10.80 -2.42
N ALA A 11 -13.10 -10.88 -2.27
CA ALA A 11 -12.29 -9.77 -1.76
C ALA A 11 -12.31 -8.57 -2.71
N LEU A 12 -12.20 -8.81 -4.02
CA LEU A 12 -12.29 -7.76 -5.04
C LEU A 12 -13.67 -7.08 -5.04
N ARG A 13 -14.75 -7.86 -4.92
CA ARG A 13 -16.11 -7.32 -4.78
C ARG A 13 -16.27 -6.50 -3.52
N ALA A 14 -15.81 -7.00 -2.37
CA ALA A 14 -15.88 -6.27 -1.10
C ALA A 14 -15.08 -4.95 -1.13
N LEU A 15 -13.89 -4.97 -1.73
CA LEU A 15 -13.08 -3.77 -1.96
C LEU A 15 -13.81 -2.78 -2.89
N SER A 16 -14.37 -3.28 -3.99
CA SER A 16 -15.10 -2.46 -4.96
C SER A 16 -16.35 -1.84 -4.36
N ASP A 17 -17.12 -2.60 -3.57
CA ASP A 17 -18.32 -2.13 -2.89
C ASP A 17 -17.98 -1.09 -1.82
N SER A 18 -16.91 -1.31 -1.05
CA SER A 18 -16.40 -0.36 -0.06
C SER A 18 -16.02 0.97 -0.72
N ILE A 19 -15.26 0.91 -1.82
CA ILE A 19 -14.86 2.10 -2.59
C ILE A 19 -16.06 2.77 -3.27
N GLY A 20 -17.05 2.00 -3.71
CA GLY A 20 -18.31 2.53 -4.26
C GLY A 20 -19.15 3.32 -3.25
N GLY A 21 -18.89 3.16 -1.95
CA GLY A 21 -19.48 3.94 -0.85
C GLY A 21 -18.69 5.18 -0.45
N ALA A 22 -17.52 5.42 -1.02
CA ALA A 22 -16.74 6.64 -0.76
C ALA A 22 -17.49 7.89 -1.23
N ARG A 23 -17.30 9.01 -0.52
CA ARG A 23 -17.80 10.32 -0.94
C ARG A 23 -16.68 11.14 -1.59
N THR A 24 -17.07 12.19 -2.31
CA THR A 24 -16.10 13.17 -2.85
C THR A 24 -15.24 13.75 -1.72
N ARG A 25 -13.93 13.78 -1.98
CA ARG A 25 -12.92 14.43 -1.14
C ARG A 25 -13.12 15.94 -1.15
N ARG A 26 -12.95 16.57 0.00
CA ARG A 26 -13.01 18.02 0.19
C ARG A 26 -11.71 18.53 0.83
N PRO A 27 -11.39 19.83 0.72
CA PRO A 27 -10.16 20.37 1.29
C PRO A 27 -9.98 20.08 2.79
N GLU A 28 -11.06 20.05 3.57
CA GLU A 28 -11.01 19.75 5.00
C GLU A 28 -10.60 18.30 5.32
N ASP A 29 -10.76 17.36 4.38
CA ASP A 29 -10.42 15.95 4.59
C ASP A 29 -8.90 15.73 4.68
N ALA A 30 -8.10 16.66 4.14
CA ALA A 30 -6.63 16.60 4.16
C ALA A 30 -6.05 16.81 5.56
N THR A 31 -6.78 17.49 6.46
CA THR A 31 -6.32 17.84 7.80
C THR A 31 -7.17 17.21 8.90
N ASP A 32 -8.02 16.23 8.57
CA ASP A 32 -8.87 15.52 9.52
C ASP A 32 -8.02 14.88 10.63
N PRO A 33 -8.08 15.39 11.88
CA PRO A 33 -7.25 14.88 12.97
C PRO A 33 -7.81 13.57 13.55
N ALA A 34 -9.01 13.14 13.16
CA ALA A 34 -9.65 11.93 13.65
C ALA A 34 -9.30 10.68 12.83
N ILE A 35 -8.61 10.84 11.68
CA ILE A 35 -8.17 9.70 10.87
C ILE A 35 -7.10 8.92 11.64
N PRO A 36 -7.30 7.61 11.90
CA PRO A 36 -6.24 6.78 12.45
C PRO A 36 -5.05 6.75 11.50
N VAL A 37 -3.84 6.71 12.07
CA VAL A 37 -2.60 6.64 11.32
C VAL A 37 -1.97 5.26 11.50
N ALA A 38 -1.38 4.73 10.45
CA ALA A 38 -0.61 3.50 10.44
C ALA A 38 0.73 3.69 9.73
N ALA A 39 1.60 2.70 9.91
CA ALA A 39 2.87 2.58 9.24
C ALA A 39 3.00 1.21 8.58
N THR A 40 3.71 1.16 7.47
CA THR A 40 3.96 -0.06 6.70
C THR A 40 5.40 -0.05 6.21
N VAL A 41 6.11 -1.18 6.33
CA VAL A 41 7.52 -1.31 5.96
C VAL A 41 7.70 -2.30 4.83
N VAL A 42 8.18 -1.80 3.70
CA VAL A 42 8.52 -2.53 2.49
C VAL A 42 9.96 -3.04 2.61
N LEU A 43 10.12 -4.28 3.03
CA LEU A 43 11.42 -4.92 3.19
C LEU A 43 11.90 -5.55 1.90
N LEU A 44 13.09 -5.15 1.45
CA LEU A 44 13.67 -5.54 0.18
C LEU A 44 14.98 -6.30 0.36
N ARG A 45 15.25 -7.26 -0.52
CA ARG A 45 16.56 -7.93 -0.61
C ARG A 45 16.89 -8.27 -2.05
N ASP A 46 18.18 -8.36 -2.35
CA ASP A 46 18.65 -8.93 -3.60
C ASP A 46 18.66 -10.47 -3.50
N ALA A 47 18.15 -11.12 -4.53
CA ALA A 47 18.22 -12.57 -4.73
C ALA A 47 18.85 -12.89 -6.09
N GLY A 48 19.09 -14.18 -6.36
CA GLY A 48 19.71 -14.62 -7.62
C GLY A 48 18.97 -14.18 -8.88
N ASP A 49 17.64 -14.06 -8.78
CA ASP A 49 16.74 -13.70 -9.90
C ASP A 49 16.23 -12.24 -9.83
N GLY A 50 16.89 -11.39 -9.03
CA GLY A 50 16.61 -9.96 -8.89
C GLY A 50 16.05 -9.54 -7.53
N LEU A 51 15.47 -8.34 -7.48
CA LEU A 51 14.85 -7.77 -6.28
C LEU A 51 13.66 -8.61 -5.79
N GLU A 52 13.68 -8.94 -4.49
CA GLU A 52 12.57 -9.56 -3.77
C GLU A 52 12.05 -8.63 -2.67
N VAL A 53 10.74 -8.73 -2.40
CA VAL A 53 10.05 -8.04 -1.31
C VAL A 53 9.39 -9.05 -0.38
N LEU A 54 9.45 -8.79 0.93
CA LEU A 54 8.74 -9.59 1.92
C LEU A 54 7.24 -9.27 1.90
N MET A 55 6.43 -10.29 1.70
CA MET A 55 4.98 -10.22 1.83
C MET A 55 4.53 -11.17 2.95
N ILE A 56 3.56 -10.74 3.75
CA ILE A 56 2.91 -11.57 4.78
C ILE A 56 1.42 -11.72 4.46
N GLU A 57 0.87 -12.90 4.74
CA GLU A 57 -0.57 -13.17 4.60
C GLU A 57 -1.27 -12.95 5.93
N ARG A 58 -2.24 -12.03 5.96
CA ARG A 58 -3.07 -11.79 7.13
C ARG A 58 -3.99 -12.99 7.38
N PRO A 59 -4.27 -13.36 8.64
CA PRO A 59 -5.28 -14.34 9.00
C PRO A 59 -6.63 -14.05 8.31
N ASP A 60 -7.44 -15.09 8.09
CA ASP A 60 -8.79 -14.96 7.52
C ASP A 60 -9.82 -14.42 8.56
N ARG A 61 -9.46 -13.32 9.23
CA ARG A 61 -10.27 -12.61 10.23
C ARG A 61 -9.79 -11.16 10.37
N GLY A 62 -10.70 -10.27 10.78
CA GLY A 62 -10.38 -8.85 11.00
C GLY A 62 -10.31 -8.02 9.72
N SER A 63 -9.64 -6.87 9.78
CA SER A 63 -9.37 -6.04 8.60
C SER A 63 -8.40 -6.74 7.66
N PHE A 64 -8.62 -6.63 6.34
CA PHE A 64 -7.75 -7.21 5.32
C PHE A 64 -7.62 -8.75 5.38
N ALA A 65 -8.69 -9.45 5.79
CA ALA A 65 -8.69 -10.91 5.93
C ALA A 65 -8.22 -11.62 4.65
N GLY A 66 -7.22 -12.50 4.79
CA GLY A 66 -6.63 -13.27 3.68
C GLY A 66 -5.88 -12.43 2.63
N ALA A 67 -5.59 -11.15 2.94
CA ALA A 67 -4.82 -10.28 2.06
C ALA A 67 -3.33 -10.46 2.29
N TRP A 68 -2.57 -10.28 1.21
CA TRP A 68 -1.11 -10.18 1.28
C TRP A 68 -0.72 -8.72 1.43
N VAL A 69 0.04 -8.43 2.47
CA VAL A 69 0.45 -7.07 2.86
C VAL A 69 1.94 -7.04 3.16
N PHE A 70 2.50 -5.84 3.30
CA PHE A 70 3.80 -5.67 3.95
C PHE A 70 3.61 -5.58 5.47
N PRO A 71 4.65 -5.87 6.28
CA PRO A 71 4.56 -5.71 7.72
C PRO A 71 4.18 -4.29 8.14
N GLY A 72 3.33 -4.16 9.16
CA GLY A 72 2.90 -2.85 9.65
C GLY A 72 1.58 -2.84 10.40
N GLY A 73 1.32 -1.70 11.04
CA GLY A 73 0.16 -1.53 11.89
C GLY A 73 -0.05 -0.08 12.33
N LYS A 74 -0.96 0.11 13.28
CA LYS A 74 -1.40 1.44 13.72
C LYS A 74 -0.35 2.05 14.63
N LEU A 75 -0.28 3.39 14.60
CA LEU A 75 0.50 4.12 15.60
C LEU A 75 -0.14 3.95 16.99
N GLU A 76 0.71 3.74 17.98
CA GLU A 76 0.36 3.70 19.39
C GLU A 76 0.99 4.86 20.16
N ASP A 77 0.52 5.11 21.38
CA ASP A 77 1.10 6.15 22.24
C ASP A 77 2.57 5.87 22.58
N ALA A 78 2.96 4.59 22.64
CA ALA A 78 4.34 4.17 22.87
C ALA A 78 5.29 4.54 21.72
N ASP A 79 4.78 4.83 20.52
CA ASP A 79 5.60 5.27 19.38
C ASP A 79 5.97 6.76 19.48
N ARG A 80 5.39 7.51 20.43
CA ARG A 80 5.67 8.92 20.67
C ARG A 80 6.71 9.07 21.77
N SER A 81 7.70 9.92 21.51
CA SER A 81 8.76 10.28 22.47
C SER A 81 8.61 11.70 23.02
N ALA A 82 7.91 12.58 22.29
CA ALA A 82 7.59 13.94 22.71
C ALA A 82 6.28 14.44 22.07
N ASP A 83 5.68 15.46 22.68
CA ASP A 83 4.50 16.13 22.14
C ASP A 83 4.86 16.91 20.85
N GLY A 84 3.99 16.81 19.84
CA GLY A 84 4.14 17.57 18.59
C GLY A 84 5.19 17.03 17.62
N GLU A 85 5.67 15.79 17.81
CA GLU A 85 6.52 15.12 16.82
C GLU A 85 5.83 15.04 15.45
N PRO A 86 6.59 15.19 14.34
CA PRO A 86 6.04 14.98 13.01
C PRO A 86 5.42 13.57 12.87
N GLU A 87 4.23 13.49 12.27
CA GLU A 87 3.49 12.22 12.10
C GLU A 87 4.35 11.13 11.45
N GLU A 88 5.15 11.48 10.44
CA GLU A 88 6.10 10.59 9.77
C GLU A 88 7.15 9.98 10.73
N VAL A 89 7.66 10.76 11.69
CA VAL A 89 8.67 10.31 12.65
C VAL A 89 8.07 9.29 13.61
N VAL A 90 6.85 9.55 14.10
CA VAL A 90 6.11 8.61 14.95
C VAL A 90 5.77 7.35 14.16
N ALA A 91 5.30 7.49 12.92
CA ALA A 91 4.98 6.36 12.05
C ALA A 91 6.20 5.49 11.73
N ARG A 92 7.38 6.09 11.57
CA ARG A 92 8.64 5.35 11.38
C ARG A 92 8.93 4.42 12.57
N ARG A 93 8.73 4.87 13.80
CA ARG A 93 8.90 4.04 15.00
C ARG A 93 7.86 2.93 15.08
N ALA A 94 6.60 3.25 14.76
CA ALA A 94 5.53 2.25 14.66
C ALA A 94 5.87 1.16 13.64
N GLY A 95 6.37 1.53 12.45
CA GLY A 95 6.78 0.56 11.43
C GLY A 95 7.88 -0.40 11.90
N VAL A 96 8.87 0.10 12.66
CA VAL A 96 9.92 -0.74 13.28
C VAL A 96 9.33 -1.71 14.30
N ARG A 97 8.47 -1.22 15.20
CA ARG A 97 7.80 -2.05 16.22
C ARG A 97 6.96 -3.15 15.58
N GLU A 98 6.04 -2.78 14.69
CA GLU A 98 5.12 -3.69 14.02
C GLU A 98 5.88 -4.74 13.20
N THR A 99 6.94 -4.34 12.48
CA THR A 99 7.75 -5.31 11.74
C THR A 99 8.39 -6.34 12.65
N HIS A 100 8.91 -5.93 13.80
CA HIS A 100 9.47 -6.86 14.78
C HIS A 100 8.40 -7.78 15.37
N GLU A 101 7.23 -7.25 15.70
CA GLU A 101 6.10 -8.02 16.27
C GLU A 101 5.54 -9.05 15.29
N GLU A 102 5.41 -8.69 14.01
CA GLU A 102 4.82 -9.57 12.99
C GLU A 102 5.82 -10.57 12.39
N THR A 103 7.11 -10.21 12.30
CA THR A 103 8.12 -10.99 11.55
C THR A 103 9.33 -11.42 12.36
N GLY A 104 9.54 -10.86 13.56
CA GLY A 104 10.76 -11.04 14.35
C GLY A 104 11.99 -10.30 13.83
N LEU A 105 11.88 -9.55 12.72
CA LEU A 105 13.00 -8.81 12.15
C LEU A 105 13.20 -7.48 12.90
N ALA A 106 14.39 -7.28 13.45
CA ALA A 106 14.77 -6.01 14.08
C ALA A 106 15.32 -5.04 13.02
N LEU A 107 14.68 -3.87 12.91
CA LEU A 107 15.07 -2.82 11.97
C LEU A 107 15.72 -1.64 12.70
N ASP A 108 16.64 -0.97 12.02
CA ASP A 108 17.11 0.35 12.41
C ASP A 108 16.18 1.42 11.81
N ALA A 109 15.59 2.27 12.65
CA ALA A 109 14.70 3.33 12.19
C ALA A 109 15.39 4.29 11.21
N ASP A 110 16.70 4.51 11.37
CA ASP A 110 17.48 5.40 10.50
C ASP A 110 17.75 4.79 9.11
N ALA A 111 17.58 3.47 8.97
CA ALA A 111 17.70 2.78 7.69
C ALA A 111 16.43 2.88 6.83
N LEU A 112 15.28 3.21 7.43
CA LEU A 112 14.02 3.37 6.70
C LEU A 112 14.09 4.64 5.84
N VAL A 113 13.65 4.53 4.59
CA VAL A 113 13.44 5.67 3.70
C VAL A 113 11.95 5.84 3.51
N THR A 114 11.45 7.06 3.69
CA THR A 114 10.02 7.36 3.49
C THR A 114 9.70 7.27 2.02
N LEU A 115 8.79 6.37 1.67
CA LEU A 115 8.40 6.09 0.30
C LEU A 115 7.17 6.92 -0.09
N SER A 116 6.10 6.80 0.70
CA SER A 116 4.84 7.47 0.39
C SER A 116 3.94 7.62 1.62
N CYS A 117 2.93 8.48 1.52
CA CYS A 117 1.85 8.59 2.49
C CYS A 117 0.50 8.46 1.76
N TRP A 118 -0.30 7.50 2.19
CA TRP A 118 -1.59 7.16 1.57
C TRP A 118 -2.73 7.68 2.44
N ASP A 119 -3.59 8.51 1.85
CA ASP A 119 -4.80 9.02 2.51
C ASP A 119 -6.05 8.53 1.74
N PRO A 120 -6.71 7.46 2.22
CA PRO A 120 -7.83 6.84 1.53
C PRO A 120 -9.02 7.79 1.35
N PRO A 121 -9.93 7.50 0.39
CA PRO A 121 -11.12 8.30 0.18
C PRO A 121 -11.95 8.47 1.48
N PRO A 122 -12.54 9.64 1.71
CA PRO A 122 -13.45 9.83 2.83
C PRO A 122 -14.74 9.04 2.66
N GLY A 123 -15.35 8.65 3.79
CA GLY A 123 -16.58 7.85 3.82
C GLY A 123 -16.36 6.32 3.83
N LEU A 124 -15.11 5.86 3.69
CA LEU A 124 -14.78 4.45 3.88
C LEU A 124 -14.88 4.04 5.36
N ALA A 125 -15.44 2.86 5.60
CA ALA A 125 -15.48 2.26 6.94
C ALA A 125 -14.07 2.01 7.50
N LEU A 126 -13.12 1.66 6.61
CA LEU A 126 -11.71 1.49 6.92
C LEU A 126 -10.90 2.61 6.27
N ARG A 127 -10.92 3.79 6.89
CA ARG A 127 -10.12 4.95 6.47
C ARG A 127 -8.96 5.12 7.45
N ILE A 128 -7.77 4.68 7.05
CA ILE A 128 -6.54 4.79 7.84
C ILE A 128 -5.49 5.45 6.95
N ARG A 129 -4.93 6.58 7.39
CA ARG A 129 -3.79 7.19 6.71
C ARG A 129 -2.56 6.34 6.99
N THR A 130 -1.82 5.94 5.96
CA THR A 130 -0.72 4.99 6.13
C THR A 130 0.56 5.52 5.52
N TRP A 131 1.61 5.62 6.34
CA TRP A 131 2.96 5.94 5.90
C TRP A 131 3.69 4.68 5.48
N PHE A 132 4.27 4.70 4.29
CA PHE A 132 5.05 3.61 3.73
C PHE A 132 6.52 3.96 3.79
N PHE A 133 7.32 3.03 4.30
CA PHE A 133 8.77 3.11 4.35
C PHE A 133 9.37 1.96 3.56
N VAL A 134 10.52 2.17 2.94
CA VAL A 134 11.29 1.12 2.30
C VAL A 134 12.63 0.95 3.02
N ALA A 135 13.07 -0.28 3.19
CA ALA A 135 14.33 -0.60 3.85
C ALA A 135 14.93 -1.90 3.31
N PRO A 136 16.27 -2.06 3.38
CA PRO A 136 16.88 -3.36 3.23
C PRO A 136 16.40 -4.32 4.32
N ALA A 137 16.19 -5.59 3.95
CA ALA A 137 15.87 -6.65 4.89
C ALA A 137 16.99 -6.80 5.93
N ALA A 138 16.63 -6.85 7.21
CA ALA A 138 17.57 -7.21 8.25
C ALA A 138 18.03 -8.67 8.09
N ALA A 139 19.28 -8.95 8.44
CA ALA A 139 19.75 -10.32 8.52
C ALA A 139 19.03 -11.04 9.69
N GLY A 140 18.36 -12.15 9.41
CA GLY A 140 17.63 -12.91 10.42
C GLY A 140 16.71 -13.96 9.82
N ALA A 141 16.27 -14.89 10.66
CA ALA A 141 15.20 -15.81 10.30
C ALA A 141 13.84 -15.16 10.61
N LEU A 142 12.87 -15.33 9.71
CA LEU A 142 11.50 -14.91 9.98
C LEU A 142 10.92 -15.75 11.11
N ALA A 143 10.31 -15.08 12.08
CA ALA A 143 9.56 -15.68 13.18
C ALA A 143 8.18 -15.01 13.22
N LEU A 144 7.22 -15.58 12.49
CA LEU A 144 5.88 -15.00 12.38
C LEU A 144 5.09 -15.14 13.67
N SER A 145 4.38 -14.08 14.05
CA SER A 145 3.31 -14.17 15.05
C SER A 145 2.08 -14.79 14.40
N ALA A 146 1.68 -15.98 14.86
CA ALA A 146 0.55 -16.72 14.29
C ALA A 146 -0.79 -15.99 14.38
N ASP A 147 -0.92 -15.01 15.29
CA ASP A 147 -2.12 -14.19 15.43
C ASP A 147 -2.17 -13.03 14.43
N GLU A 148 -1.05 -12.67 13.80
CA GLU A 148 -0.91 -11.53 12.88
C GLU A 148 -0.61 -11.95 11.44
N ALA A 149 0.10 -13.07 11.24
CA ALA A 149 0.46 -13.59 9.92
C ALA A 149 0.39 -15.12 9.88
N VAL A 150 -0.27 -15.66 8.83
CA VAL A 150 -0.39 -17.12 8.62
C VAL A 150 0.65 -17.66 7.64
N ALA A 151 1.22 -16.80 6.81
CA ALA A 151 2.28 -17.12 5.87
C ALA A 151 3.18 -15.90 5.63
N ALA A 152 4.40 -16.15 5.16
CA ALA A 152 5.29 -15.13 4.64
C ALA A 152 6.07 -15.67 3.44
N GLU A 153 6.27 -14.82 2.44
CA GLU A 153 6.99 -15.16 1.22
C GLU A 153 7.85 -13.99 0.78
N TRP A 154 9.07 -14.31 0.34
CA TRP A 154 9.88 -13.38 -0.45
C TRP A 154 9.51 -13.54 -1.91
N LEU A 155 9.05 -12.46 -2.53
CA LEU A 155 8.52 -12.47 -3.89
C LEU A 155 9.18 -11.40 -4.74
N ARG A 156 9.43 -11.70 -6.01
CA ARG A 156 9.68 -10.63 -6.97
C ARG A 156 8.40 -9.80 -7.11
N PRO A 157 8.46 -8.46 -7.13
CA PRO A 157 7.27 -7.61 -7.23
C PRO A 157 6.39 -7.96 -8.44
N ALA A 158 7.02 -8.23 -9.59
CA ALA A 158 6.33 -8.66 -10.81
C ALA A 158 5.56 -9.99 -10.64
N ASP A 159 6.11 -10.93 -9.88
CA ASP A 159 5.47 -12.23 -9.63
C ASP A 159 4.24 -12.08 -8.71
N ALA A 160 4.32 -11.22 -7.69
CA ALA A 160 3.18 -10.89 -6.83
C ALA A 160 2.03 -10.26 -7.64
N LEU A 161 2.34 -9.29 -8.51
CA LEU A 161 1.36 -8.67 -9.42
C LEU A 161 0.75 -9.67 -10.39
N ALA A 162 1.54 -10.58 -10.94
CA ALA A 162 1.06 -11.62 -11.84
C ALA A 162 0.16 -12.64 -11.13
N ARG A 163 0.45 -13.00 -9.88
CA ARG A 163 -0.44 -13.85 -9.05
C ARG A 163 -1.75 -13.14 -8.73
N HIS A 164 -1.71 -11.84 -8.41
CA HIS A 164 -2.89 -11.01 -8.21
C HIS A 164 -3.75 -10.93 -9.48
N GLY A 165 -3.15 -10.65 -10.64
CA GLY A 165 -3.86 -10.56 -11.92
C GLY A 165 -4.56 -11.86 -12.35
N ARG A 166 -4.18 -13.01 -11.75
CA ARG A 166 -4.85 -14.31 -11.93
C ARG A 166 -5.86 -14.66 -10.84
N GLY A 167 -6.09 -13.77 -9.86
CA GLY A 167 -7.02 -13.99 -8.75
C GLY A 167 -6.53 -14.99 -7.70
N GLY A 168 -5.21 -15.17 -7.57
CA GLY A 168 -4.59 -16.05 -6.56
C GLY A 168 -3.87 -15.30 -5.44
N PHE A 169 -3.93 -13.97 -5.42
CA PHE A 169 -3.22 -13.12 -4.47
C PHE A 169 -4.05 -11.87 -4.21
N THR A 170 -4.64 -11.75 -3.03
CA THR A 170 -5.49 -10.61 -2.68
C THR A 170 -4.61 -9.43 -2.26
N LEU A 171 -4.66 -8.35 -3.03
CA LEU A 171 -3.93 -7.11 -2.76
C LEU A 171 -4.90 -5.94 -2.59
N TYR A 172 -4.42 -4.90 -1.91
CA TYR A 172 -5.10 -3.62 -1.81
C TYR A 172 -4.34 -2.55 -2.61
N PRO A 173 -5.00 -1.43 -2.99
CA PRO A 173 -4.42 -0.43 -3.89
C PRO A 173 -3.05 0.11 -3.48
N PRO A 174 -2.78 0.49 -2.21
CA PRO A 174 -1.46 0.95 -1.81
C PRO A 174 -0.37 -0.10 -2.06
N THR A 175 -0.62 -1.34 -1.63
CA THR A 175 0.29 -2.47 -1.83
C THR A 175 0.53 -2.76 -3.31
N TRP A 176 -0.53 -2.78 -4.12
CA TRP A 176 -0.42 -3.03 -5.57
C TRP A 176 0.42 -1.95 -6.26
N VAL A 177 0.17 -0.67 -5.99
CA VAL A 177 0.91 0.45 -6.62
C VAL A 177 2.37 0.45 -6.17
N THR A 178 2.64 0.18 -4.89
CA THR A 178 4.02 0.00 -4.41
C THR A 178 4.73 -1.16 -5.13
N LEU A 179 4.08 -2.32 -5.27
CA LEU A 179 4.65 -3.45 -6.02
C LEU A 179 4.88 -3.11 -7.49
N HIS A 180 3.99 -2.34 -8.11
CA HIS A 180 4.12 -1.89 -9.50
C HIS A 180 5.37 -1.03 -9.70
N GLY A 181 5.59 -0.01 -8.84
CA GLY A 181 6.81 0.80 -8.90
C GLY A 181 8.07 -0.02 -8.61
N LEU A 182 8.02 -0.93 -7.63
CA LEU A 182 9.15 -1.82 -7.33
C LEU A 182 9.53 -2.75 -8.48
N ALA A 183 8.58 -3.11 -9.35
CA ALA A 183 8.84 -3.98 -10.50
C ALA A 183 9.74 -3.33 -11.56
N GLU A 184 9.93 -2.01 -11.51
CA GLU A 184 10.84 -1.27 -12.41
C GLU A 184 12.30 -1.32 -11.96
N HIS A 185 12.57 -1.81 -10.74
CA HIS A 185 13.90 -1.88 -10.16
C HIS A 185 14.51 -3.27 -10.28
N ALA A 186 15.79 -3.32 -10.66
CA ALA A 186 16.52 -4.58 -10.81
C ALA A 186 17.02 -5.13 -9.46
N ASP A 187 17.33 -4.22 -8.53
CA ASP A 187 18.03 -4.50 -7.28
C ASP A 187 17.64 -3.52 -6.18
N LEU A 188 18.12 -3.82 -4.97
CA LEU A 188 17.86 -3.06 -3.76
C LEU A 188 18.39 -1.61 -3.85
N ASP A 189 19.59 -1.43 -4.41
CA ASP A 189 20.24 -0.12 -4.48
C ASP A 189 19.47 0.83 -5.38
N SER A 190 19.03 0.37 -6.56
CA SER A 190 18.20 1.16 -7.46
C SER A 190 16.84 1.53 -6.85
N ALA A 191 16.18 0.61 -6.14
CA ALA A 191 14.90 0.87 -5.48
C ALA A 191 15.02 1.88 -4.33
N VAL A 192 15.94 1.65 -3.39
CA VAL A 192 16.16 2.55 -2.25
C VAL A 192 16.74 3.89 -2.68
N GLY A 193 17.64 3.88 -3.68
CA GLY A 193 18.20 5.08 -4.29
C GLY A 193 17.12 5.96 -4.93
N ALA A 194 16.19 5.36 -5.68
CA ALA A 194 15.06 6.08 -6.27
C ALA A 194 14.15 6.69 -5.20
N ALA A 195 13.81 5.94 -4.15
CA ALA A 195 13.01 6.46 -3.03
C ALA A 195 13.66 7.67 -2.34
N ARG A 196 14.99 7.64 -2.15
CA ARG A 196 15.74 8.76 -1.55
C ARG A 196 15.74 10.01 -2.43
N LEU A 197 15.80 9.84 -3.76
CA LEU A 197 15.85 10.95 -4.72
C LEU A 197 14.48 11.55 -5.03
N GLY A 198 13.43 10.71 -5.08
CA GLY A 198 12.07 11.14 -5.42
C GLY A 198 11.37 11.95 -4.34
N GLY A 199 11.79 11.78 -3.07
CA GLY A 199 11.09 12.35 -1.93
C GLY A 199 9.78 11.63 -1.63
N VAL A 200 8.99 12.18 -0.69
CA VAL A 200 7.76 11.53 -0.23
C VAL A 200 6.60 11.83 -1.17
N GLU A 201 6.07 10.80 -1.81
CA GLU A 201 4.84 10.91 -2.61
C GLU A 201 3.59 10.82 -1.73
N ARG A 202 2.61 11.71 -1.96
CA ARG A 202 1.33 11.71 -1.24
C ARG A 202 0.19 11.25 -2.13
N PHE A 203 -0.46 10.17 -1.73
CA PHE A 203 -1.61 9.57 -2.42
C PHE A 203 -2.92 9.99 -1.75
N GLU A 204 -3.33 11.23 -2.02
CA GLU A 204 -4.65 11.75 -1.62
C GLU A 204 -5.73 11.17 -2.54
N THR A 205 -6.27 10.03 -2.14
CA THR A 205 -7.06 9.20 -3.05
C THR A 205 -8.46 9.76 -3.28
N VAL A 206 -8.85 9.90 -4.54
CA VAL A 206 -10.23 10.17 -4.96
C VAL A 206 -10.78 8.91 -5.63
N ALA A 207 -11.98 8.49 -5.22
CA ALA A 207 -12.67 7.36 -5.83
C ALA A 207 -13.82 7.85 -6.72
N ARG A 208 -13.91 7.31 -7.94
CA ARG A 208 -15.02 7.50 -8.86
C ARG A 208 -15.54 6.17 -9.38
N ARG A 209 -16.76 6.21 -9.91
CA ARG A 209 -17.33 5.09 -10.66
C ARG A 209 -16.85 5.19 -12.10
N GLY A 210 -16.14 4.18 -12.59
CA GLY A 210 -15.83 3.97 -13.99
C GLY A 210 -16.79 2.97 -14.65
N GLY A 211 -16.60 2.73 -15.94
CA GLY A 211 -17.42 1.79 -16.72
C GLY A 211 -17.28 0.33 -16.26
N ASP A 212 -16.06 -0.10 -15.96
CA ASP A 212 -15.75 -1.47 -15.53
C ASP A 212 -15.76 -1.65 -14.01
N GLY A 213 -15.96 -0.58 -13.24
CA GLY A 213 -15.91 -0.58 -11.77
C GLY A 213 -15.20 0.67 -11.22
N PRO A 214 -14.81 0.65 -9.93
CA PRO A 214 -14.19 1.82 -9.32
C PRO A 214 -12.84 2.19 -9.94
N VAL A 215 -12.58 3.50 -9.98
CA VAL A 215 -11.30 4.10 -10.38
C VAL A 215 -10.80 4.95 -9.23
N LEU A 216 -9.55 4.71 -8.84
CA LEU A 216 -8.84 5.50 -7.83
C LEU A 216 -7.91 6.47 -8.55
N MET A 217 -7.93 7.73 -8.15
CA MET A 217 -7.16 8.81 -8.78
C MET A 217 -6.38 9.58 -7.73
N TRP A 218 -5.25 10.13 -8.17
CA TRP A 218 -4.34 10.90 -7.34
C TRP A 218 -3.90 12.18 -8.07
N GLN A 219 -3.19 13.05 -7.34
CA GLN A 219 -2.66 14.29 -7.90
C GLN A 219 -1.81 14.01 -9.15
N GLY A 220 -1.97 14.85 -10.18
CA GLY A 220 -1.40 14.63 -11.52
C GLY A 220 -2.40 14.01 -12.51
N ASP A 221 -3.55 13.56 -12.03
CA ASP A 221 -4.68 13.20 -12.89
C ASP A 221 -5.60 14.41 -13.12
N ASP A 222 -5.89 14.73 -14.38
CA ASP A 222 -6.76 15.86 -14.74
C ASP A 222 -8.20 15.71 -14.23
N GLU A 223 -8.65 14.50 -13.90
CA GLU A 223 -9.97 14.20 -13.33
C GLU A 223 -9.96 14.08 -11.79
N TRP A 224 -8.82 14.37 -11.14
CA TRP A 224 -8.68 14.24 -9.68
C TRP A 224 -9.53 15.26 -8.91
N GLU A 225 -9.61 16.50 -9.39
CA GLU A 225 -10.39 17.54 -8.71
C GLU A 225 -11.90 17.31 -8.81
N ALA A 226 -12.64 17.75 -7.80
CA ALA A 226 -14.07 17.46 -7.67
C ALA A 226 -14.92 17.99 -8.85
N ASP A 227 -14.50 19.12 -9.43
CA ASP A 227 -15.20 19.84 -10.50
C ASP A 227 -14.53 19.64 -11.88
N ALA A 228 -13.58 18.71 -12.00
CA ALA A 228 -12.88 18.46 -13.26
C ALA A 228 -13.86 17.97 -14.34
N GLU A 229 -13.96 18.70 -15.45
CA GLU A 229 -14.68 18.27 -16.63
C GLU A 229 -13.83 17.21 -17.36
N GLY A 230 -14.41 16.02 -17.60
CA GLY A 230 -13.69 14.89 -18.20
C GLY A 230 -13.07 15.23 -19.55
N ALA A 231 -11.79 15.56 -19.57
CA ALA A 231 -11.03 15.79 -20.79
C ALA A 231 -10.60 14.45 -21.39
N ALA A 232 -10.98 14.20 -22.65
CA ALA A 232 -10.63 12.97 -23.38
C ALA A 232 -9.11 12.79 -23.62
N SER A 233 -8.33 13.86 -23.46
CA SER A 233 -6.87 13.88 -23.53
C SER A 233 -6.40 14.75 -22.37
N GLY A 234 -5.78 14.13 -21.37
CA GLY A 234 -5.30 14.82 -20.17
C GLY A 234 -4.30 13.95 -19.43
N SER A 235 -3.54 14.54 -18.52
CA SER A 235 -2.59 13.83 -17.66
C SER A 235 -3.34 12.80 -16.80
N ARG A 236 -2.69 11.69 -16.48
CA ARG A 236 -3.30 10.53 -15.82
C ARG A 236 -2.45 10.12 -14.64
N HIS A 237 -3.11 9.81 -13.54
CA HIS A 237 -2.52 9.17 -12.37
C HIS A 237 -3.61 8.40 -11.64
N ARG A 238 -3.92 7.21 -12.16
CA ARG A 238 -5.10 6.43 -11.76
C ARG A 238 -4.88 4.93 -11.74
N LEU A 239 -5.70 4.24 -10.96
CA LEU A 239 -5.79 2.79 -10.88
C LEU A 239 -7.24 2.34 -11.07
N GLU A 240 -7.48 1.55 -12.10
CA GLU A 240 -8.76 0.91 -12.37
C GLU A 240 -8.79 -0.48 -11.73
N ILE A 241 -9.72 -0.69 -10.80
CA ILE A 241 -9.79 -1.92 -9.98
C ILE A 241 -11.04 -2.76 -10.26
N GLY A 242 -11.84 -2.37 -11.26
CA GLY A 242 -13.12 -3.01 -11.57
C GLY A 242 -13.01 -4.47 -12.06
N ALA A 243 -11.87 -4.83 -12.66
CA ALA A 243 -11.59 -6.18 -13.12
C ALA A 243 -10.09 -6.51 -12.98
N LEU A 244 -9.78 -7.80 -12.85
CA LEU A 244 -8.40 -8.28 -12.91
C LEU A 244 -7.96 -8.53 -14.37
N PRO A 245 -6.69 -8.27 -14.71
CA PRO A 245 -5.70 -7.54 -13.91
C PRO A 245 -6.05 -6.05 -13.81
N TRP A 246 -5.69 -5.44 -12.68
CA TRP A 246 -5.85 -3.98 -12.51
C TRP A 246 -4.99 -3.22 -13.51
N ARG A 247 -5.46 -2.04 -13.91
CA ARG A 247 -4.77 -1.15 -14.85
C ARG A 247 -4.34 0.10 -14.12
N TYR A 248 -3.04 0.36 -14.10
CA TYR A 248 -2.46 1.60 -13.59
C TYR A 248 -1.99 2.45 -14.77
N GLU A 249 -2.36 3.72 -14.75
CA GLU A 249 -2.01 4.68 -15.78
C GLU A 249 -1.39 5.90 -15.11
N ARG A 250 -0.16 6.22 -15.51
CA ARG A 250 0.57 7.42 -15.08
C ARG A 250 1.19 8.08 -16.30
N THR A 251 0.70 9.27 -16.67
CA THR A 251 1.18 10.04 -17.83
C THR A 251 1.24 11.51 -17.50
N ASP A 252 2.26 12.18 -18.05
CA ASP A 252 2.40 13.64 -18.02
C ASP A 252 1.46 14.35 -19.00
#